data_AF-A0A9D9TCN2-F1
#
_entry.id   AF-A0A9D9TCN2-F1
#
_cell.length_a   1.000
_cell.length_b   1.000
_cell.length_c   1.000
_cell.angle_alpha   90.00
_cell.angle_beta   90.00
_cell.angle_gamma   90.00
#
_symmetry.space_group_name_H-M   'P 1'
#
loop_
_entity.id
_entity.type
_entity.pdbx_description
1 polymer ?
#
loop_
_entity_poly.entity_id
_entity_poly.type
_entity_poly.pdbx_seq_one_letter_code
_entity_poly.pdbx_strand_id
1 'polypeptide(L)'
;METFVKDAFANSIQATDEKARMERYNEVFSWLGNQNHPPDIMIRQGDAIEVKKTQSANSDLALNSSYPKSNIQSNSTLITQECRTCEEWAEKDLIYCVGHTDDERVHSLWMVYGNIYAAKHDTYQVVKQKITDGINEIPHVELAETNELGRVNRVDPLGITNLRIRGMWQIQNPRRVFNYLHTPQANKFELVAIVPTSKYNSFPSESKNRIENLGNPNLTMRDEKVKDPNNPAKLIDAKLIVFIVAEE
;
A
#
# COMPACT_ATOMS: atom_id res chain seq x y z
N MET A 1 -1.56 11.95 -7.25
CA MET A 1 -0.60 11.06 -6.56
C MET A 1 -0.45 9.73 -7.27
N GLU A 2 -1.53 8.99 -7.49
CA GLU A 2 -1.46 7.72 -8.27
C GLU A 2 -0.78 7.88 -9.63
N THR A 3 -1.12 8.91 -10.42
CA THR A 3 -0.45 9.19 -11.69
C THR A 3 1.05 9.39 -11.53
N PHE A 4 1.48 10.14 -10.51
CA PHE A 4 2.90 10.35 -10.21
C PHE A 4 3.62 9.03 -9.90
N VAL A 5 2.99 8.14 -9.13
CA VAL A 5 3.54 6.81 -8.83
C VAL A 5 3.58 5.93 -10.09
N LYS A 6 2.52 5.91 -10.90
CA LYS A 6 2.48 5.18 -12.18
C LYS A 6 3.60 5.67 -13.10
N ASP A 7 3.76 6.98 -13.23
CA ASP A 7 4.82 7.59 -14.03
C ASP A 7 6.22 7.27 -13.50
N ALA A 8 6.42 7.26 -12.18
CA ALA A 8 7.69 6.90 -11.58
C ALA A 8 8.10 5.46 -11.91
N PHE A 9 7.19 4.50 -11.78
CA PHE A 9 7.45 3.10 -12.10
C PHE A 9 7.55 2.83 -13.61
N ALA A 10 6.82 3.58 -14.43
CA ALA A 10 6.85 3.46 -15.88
C ALA A 10 8.03 4.21 -16.54
N ASN A 11 8.79 5.00 -15.76
CA ASN A 11 9.81 5.92 -16.23
C ASN A 11 9.26 6.97 -17.22
N SER A 12 8.11 7.57 -16.88
CA SER A 12 7.37 8.51 -17.73
C SER A 12 7.01 9.82 -17.03
N ILE A 13 7.68 10.19 -15.92
CA ILE A 13 7.43 11.46 -15.19
C ILE A 13 7.55 12.69 -16.10
N GLN A 14 8.46 12.65 -17.08
CA GLN A 14 8.70 13.75 -18.02
C GLN A 14 7.95 13.58 -19.36
N ALA A 15 7.12 12.53 -19.51
CA ALA A 15 6.40 12.29 -20.74
C ALA A 15 5.29 13.33 -20.93
N THR A 16 5.31 14.03 -22.07
CA THR A 16 4.28 15.01 -22.44
C THR A 16 3.24 14.45 -23.40
N ASP A 17 3.57 13.37 -24.12
CA ASP A 17 2.64 12.67 -25.01
C ASP A 17 1.83 11.63 -24.21
N GLU A 18 0.53 11.86 -24.10
CA GLU A 18 -0.40 11.00 -23.41
C GLU A 18 -0.52 9.61 -24.06
N LYS A 19 -0.42 9.51 -25.38
CA LYS A 19 -0.51 8.23 -26.08
C LYS A 19 0.72 7.37 -25.80
N ALA A 20 1.91 7.95 -25.91
CA ALA A 20 3.16 7.26 -25.57
C ALA A 20 3.18 6.84 -24.09
N ARG A 21 2.66 7.67 -23.18
CA ARG A 21 2.51 7.32 -21.76
C ARG A 21 1.59 6.12 -21.55
N MET A 22 0.45 6.08 -22.25
CA MET A 22 -0.50 4.96 -22.16
C MET A 22 0.10 3.66 -22.71
N GLU A 23 0.80 3.72 -23.85
CA GLU A 23 1.53 2.58 -24.41
C GLU A 23 2.56 2.05 -23.41
N ARG A 24 3.33 2.95 -22.79
CA ARG A 24 4.31 2.60 -21.77
C ARG A 24 3.67 1.96 -20.53
N TYR A 25 2.52 2.46 -20.09
CA TYR A 25 1.78 1.85 -18.98
C TYR A 25 1.35 0.42 -19.29
N ASN A 26 0.87 0.15 -20.51
CA ASN A 26 0.45 -1.18 -20.93
C ASN A 26 1.62 -2.19 -20.96
N GLU A 27 2.83 -1.73 -21.29
CA GLU A 27 4.03 -2.55 -21.24
C GLU A 27 4.39 -2.93 -19.79
N VAL A 28 4.38 -1.94 -18.89
CA VAL A 28 4.93 -2.06 -17.53
C VAL A 28 3.95 -2.70 -16.55
N PHE A 29 2.64 -2.42 -16.67
CA PHE A 29 1.65 -2.82 -15.69
C PHE A 29 0.75 -3.94 -16.19
N SER A 30 0.60 -5.00 -15.41
CA SER A 30 -0.41 -6.04 -15.63
C SER A 30 -1.80 -5.57 -15.21
N TRP A 31 -1.88 -4.67 -14.24
CA TRP A 31 -3.14 -4.15 -13.73
C TRP A 31 -3.02 -2.68 -13.36
N LEU A 32 -4.03 -1.91 -13.75
CA LEU A 32 -4.27 -0.56 -13.26
C LEU A 32 -5.64 -0.59 -12.59
N GLY A 33 -5.66 -0.37 -11.28
CA GLY A 33 -6.80 -0.58 -10.41
C GLY A 33 -8.02 0.27 -10.72
N ASN A 34 -9.09 -0.05 -9.99
CA ASN A 34 -10.34 0.69 -10.04
C ASN A 34 -10.62 1.36 -8.70
N GLN A 35 -11.56 2.31 -8.73
CA GLN A 35 -12.02 2.94 -7.49
C GLN A 35 -12.62 1.85 -6.59
N ASN A 36 -12.06 1.70 -5.38
CA ASN A 36 -12.53 0.88 -4.25
C ASN A 36 -11.93 -0.53 -4.04
N HIS A 37 -11.04 -1.05 -4.91
CA HIS A 37 -10.43 -2.36 -4.70
C HIS A 37 -8.90 -2.32 -4.82
N PRO A 38 -8.16 -2.80 -3.80
CA PRO A 38 -6.72 -2.94 -3.92
C PRO A 38 -6.35 -4.11 -4.86
N PRO A 39 -5.13 -4.14 -5.41
CA PRO A 39 -4.16 -3.04 -5.41
C PRO A 39 -4.49 -1.98 -6.47
N ASP A 40 -3.99 -0.76 -6.25
CA ASP A 40 -4.13 0.34 -7.21
C ASP A 40 -3.34 0.10 -8.51
N ILE A 41 -2.23 -0.65 -8.43
CA ILE A 41 -1.34 -0.98 -9.55
C ILE A 41 -0.76 -2.38 -9.35
N MET A 42 -0.58 -3.15 -10.42
CA MET A 42 0.34 -4.31 -10.43
C MET A 42 1.36 -4.15 -11.54
N ILE A 43 2.63 -4.24 -11.17
CA ILE A 43 3.73 -4.33 -12.13
C ILE A 43 3.71 -5.73 -12.73
N ARG A 44 3.78 -5.81 -14.06
CA ARG A 44 3.83 -7.08 -14.78
C ARG A 44 4.99 -7.92 -14.27
N GLN A 45 4.71 -9.16 -13.87
CA GLN A 45 5.67 -10.09 -13.27
C GLN A 45 6.43 -9.51 -12.06
N GLY A 46 5.92 -8.45 -11.44
CA GLY A 46 6.51 -7.76 -10.32
C GLY A 46 5.54 -7.58 -9.17
N ASP A 47 5.77 -6.53 -8.40
CA ASP A 47 5.05 -6.25 -7.16
C ASP A 47 3.72 -5.52 -7.40
N ALA A 48 2.82 -5.64 -6.44
CA ALA A 48 1.62 -4.82 -6.35
C ALA A 48 1.94 -3.51 -5.61
N ILE A 49 1.20 -2.44 -5.92
CA ILE A 49 1.37 -1.13 -5.27
C ILE A 49 0.00 -0.64 -4.79
N GLU A 50 -0.02 -0.19 -3.55
CA GLU A 50 -1.12 0.57 -2.94
C GLU A 50 -0.65 2.01 -2.73
N VAL A 51 -1.39 2.97 -3.29
CA VAL A 51 -1.06 4.39 -3.19
C VAL A 51 -1.95 5.05 -2.14
N LYS A 52 -1.34 5.85 -1.26
CA LYS A 52 -2.07 6.70 -0.32
C LYS A 52 -1.60 8.14 -0.42
N LYS A 53 -2.55 9.06 -0.45
CA LYS A 53 -2.31 10.51 -0.38
C LYS A 53 -2.74 11.02 0.98
N THR A 54 -1.89 11.84 1.59
CA THR A 54 -2.17 12.57 2.82
C THR A 54 -1.87 14.06 2.61
N GLN A 55 -2.71 14.92 3.19
CA GLN A 55 -2.54 16.38 3.20
C GLN A 55 -1.72 16.86 4.42
N SER A 56 -1.42 15.95 5.35
CA SER A 56 -0.55 16.23 6.49
C SER A 56 0.44 15.09 6.64
N ALA A 57 1.69 15.44 6.92
CA ALA A 57 2.81 14.52 6.88
C ALA A 57 2.65 13.28 7.77
N ASN A 58 1.95 13.41 8.89
CA ASN A 58 1.85 12.37 9.92
C ASN A 58 0.45 11.76 10.04
N SER A 59 -0.49 12.13 9.17
CA SER A 59 -1.85 11.60 9.25
C SER A 59 -1.90 10.10 9.03
N ASP A 60 -2.69 9.42 9.85
CA ASP A 60 -2.95 7.99 9.71
C ASP A 60 -3.68 7.71 8.39
N LEU A 61 -3.43 6.52 7.85
CA LEU A 61 -3.93 6.12 6.54
C LEU A 61 -5.22 5.35 6.73
N ALA A 62 -6.31 5.87 6.17
CA ALA A 62 -7.56 5.13 6.08
C ALA A 62 -7.44 4.07 4.98
N LEU A 63 -7.74 2.82 5.34
CA LEU A 63 -7.86 1.69 4.42
C LEU A 63 -9.35 1.37 4.28
N ASN A 64 -9.94 1.96 3.25
CA ASN A 64 -11.35 1.73 2.94
C ASN A 64 -11.52 0.33 2.35
N SER A 65 -12.58 -0.36 2.77
CA SER A 65 -13.01 -1.64 2.22
C SER A 65 -12.09 -2.85 2.43
N SER A 66 -10.90 -2.69 3.03
CA SER A 66 -10.04 -3.82 3.41
C SER A 66 -9.13 -3.49 4.60
N TYR A 67 -8.69 -4.53 5.31
CA TYR A 67 -7.70 -4.43 6.37
C TYR A 67 -6.28 -4.25 5.80
N PRO A 68 -5.28 -3.82 6.61
CA PRO A 68 -3.89 -3.72 6.15
C PRO A 68 -3.36 -5.05 5.62
N LYS A 69 -2.64 -5.04 4.50
CA LYS A 69 -2.18 -6.23 3.80
C LYS A 69 -0.67 -6.30 3.78
N SER A 70 -0.11 -7.44 4.19
CA SER A 70 1.33 -7.70 4.04
C SER A 70 1.73 -8.01 2.60
N ASN A 71 0.82 -8.65 1.85
CA ASN A 71 0.97 -9.09 0.46
C ASN A 71 -0.42 -9.15 -0.21
N ILE A 72 -0.47 -9.43 -1.51
CA ILE A 72 -1.70 -9.69 -2.26
C ILE A 72 -1.71 -11.15 -2.72
N GLN A 73 -2.86 -11.82 -2.66
CA GLN A 73 -3.05 -13.21 -3.11
C GLN A 73 -4.14 -13.28 -4.17
N SER A 74 -3.95 -14.10 -5.20
CA SER A 74 -4.89 -14.20 -6.34
C SER A 74 -6.21 -14.86 -5.96
N ASN A 75 -6.26 -15.61 -4.86
CA ASN A 75 -7.50 -16.19 -4.31
C ASN A 75 -8.30 -15.24 -3.41
N SER A 76 -7.82 -14.00 -3.17
CA SER A 76 -8.47 -13.05 -2.27
C SER A 76 -9.83 -12.59 -2.82
N THR A 77 -10.90 -12.79 -2.04
CA THR A 77 -12.24 -12.27 -2.39
C THR A 77 -12.34 -10.75 -2.42
N LEU A 78 -11.35 -10.06 -1.83
CA LEU A 78 -11.29 -8.60 -1.70
C LEU A 78 -10.67 -7.87 -2.91
N ILE A 79 -10.25 -8.60 -3.94
CA ILE A 79 -9.73 -8.04 -5.20
C ILE A 79 -10.64 -8.47 -6.36
N THR A 80 -10.73 -7.66 -7.42
CA THR A 80 -11.64 -7.93 -8.55
C THR A 80 -11.20 -9.12 -9.39
N GLN A 81 -12.13 -9.71 -10.15
CA GLN A 81 -11.82 -10.86 -11.00
C GLN A 81 -10.78 -10.51 -12.07
N GLU A 82 -10.87 -9.32 -12.66
CA GLU A 82 -9.95 -8.84 -13.69
C GLU A 82 -8.53 -8.68 -13.13
N CYS A 83 -8.40 -8.26 -11.87
CA CYS A 83 -7.12 -8.22 -11.17
C CYS A 83 -6.55 -9.63 -10.94
N ARG A 84 -7.40 -10.61 -10.60
CA ARG A 84 -6.96 -12.01 -10.42
C ARG A 84 -6.45 -12.62 -11.72
N THR A 85 -7.06 -12.27 -12.85
CA THR A 85 -6.76 -12.83 -14.17
C THR A 85 -5.88 -11.93 -15.04
N CYS A 86 -5.27 -10.87 -14.48
CA CYS A 86 -4.47 -9.92 -15.25
C CYS A 86 -3.13 -10.51 -15.74
N GLU A 87 -2.66 -11.56 -15.06
CA GLU A 87 -1.53 -12.41 -15.42
C GLU A 87 -1.62 -13.72 -14.59
N GLU A 88 -0.69 -14.66 -14.79
CA GLU A 88 -0.59 -15.86 -13.95
C GLU A 88 0.24 -15.55 -12.69
N TRP A 89 -0.37 -15.65 -11.51
CA TRP A 89 0.30 -15.43 -10.22
C TRP A 89 -0.47 -16.06 -9.06
N ALA A 90 0.23 -16.36 -7.97
CA ALA A 90 -0.36 -16.86 -6.72
C ALA A 90 -0.34 -15.80 -5.62
N GLU A 91 0.82 -15.16 -5.45
CA GLU A 91 1.08 -14.14 -4.44
C GLU A 91 2.03 -13.09 -5.01
N LYS A 92 1.83 -11.83 -4.61
CA LYS A 92 2.73 -10.71 -4.91
C LYS A 92 3.00 -9.91 -3.65
N ASP A 93 4.24 -9.44 -3.53
CA ASP A 93 4.59 -8.44 -2.53
C ASP A 93 3.78 -7.16 -2.77
N LEU A 94 3.45 -6.46 -1.70
CA LEU A 94 2.73 -5.18 -1.76
C LEU A 94 3.65 -4.04 -1.33
N ILE A 95 3.70 -2.97 -2.11
CA ILE A 95 4.40 -1.73 -1.76
C ILE A 95 3.35 -0.68 -1.39
N TYR A 96 3.47 -0.11 -0.19
CA TYR A 96 2.70 1.07 0.20
C TYR A 96 3.46 2.32 -0.22
N CYS A 97 2.93 3.00 -1.25
CA CYS A 97 3.39 4.29 -1.73
C CYS A 97 2.55 5.40 -1.06
N VAL A 98 3.02 5.87 0.08
CA VAL A 98 2.34 6.89 0.89
C VAL A 98 3.02 8.22 0.64
N GLY A 99 2.30 9.20 0.09
CA GLY A 99 2.87 10.52 0.01
C GLY A 99 2.05 11.63 0.62
N HIS A 100 2.83 12.63 1.02
CA HIS A 100 2.40 13.86 1.61
C HIS A 100 2.45 14.91 0.49
N THR A 101 1.30 15.44 0.15
CA THR A 101 1.16 16.45 -0.91
C THR A 101 0.25 17.55 -0.41
N ASP A 102 0.45 18.75 -0.91
CA ASP A 102 -0.57 19.80 -0.89
C ASP A 102 -1.19 19.91 -2.30
N ASP A 103 -1.77 21.07 -2.62
CA ASP A 103 -2.37 21.36 -3.92
C ASP A 103 -1.32 21.73 -4.99
N GLU A 104 -0.10 22.07 -4.58
CA GLU A 104 0.97 22.55 -5.47
C GLU A 104 2.04 21.48 -5.76
N ARG A 105 2.41 20.69 -4.75
CA ARG A 105 3.55 19.77 -4.84
C ARG A 105 3.42 18.51 -3.98
N VAL A 106 4.27 17.55 -4.32
CA VAL A 106 4.57 16.39 -3.46
C VAL A 106 5.73 16.79 -2.55
N HIS A 107 5.50 16.77 -1.24
CA HIS A 107 6.53 17.06 -0.23
C HIS A 107 7.36 15.83 0.10
N SER A 108 6.70 14.67 0.23
CA SER A 108 7.41 13.42 0.48
C SER A 108 6.70 12.20 -0.07
N LEU A 109 7.47 11.17 -0.41
CA LEU A 109 6.99 9.85 -0.81
C LEU A 109 7.69 8.77 0.02
N TRP A 110 6.90 8.04 0.80
CA TRP A 110 7.33 6.85 1.52
C TRP A 110 6.93 5.60 0.73
N MET A 111 7.88 4.71 0.49
CA MET A 111 7.68 3.44 -0.18
C MET A 111 8.09 2.31 0.77
N VAL A 112 7.13 1.59 1.33
CA VAL A 112 7.41 0.55 2.33
C VAL A 112 6.73 -0.74 1.92
N TYR A 113 7.46 -1.86 1.97
CA TYR A 113 6.86 -3.16 1.72
C TYR A 113 5.88 -3.55 2.83
N GLY A 114 4.73 -4.11 2.43
CA GLY A 114 3.65 -4.49 3.32
C GLY A 114 4.07 -5.51 4.37
N ASN A 115 4.96 -6.44 4.03
CA ASN A 115 5.42 -7.50 4.93
C ASN A 115 6.25 -7.01 6.14
N ILE A 116 6.75 -5.77 6.10
CA ILE A 116 7.42 -5.11 7.24
C ILE A 116 6.59 -3.97 7.86
N TYR A 117 5.41 -3.70 7.31
CA TYR A 117 4.55 -2.59 7.71
C TYR A 117 3.22 -3.05 8.30
N ALA A 118 2.67 -4.16 7.82
CA ALA A 118 1.43 -4.77 8.27
C ALA A 118 1.65 -6.24 8.63
N ALA A 119 0.96 -6.71 9.67
CA ALA A 119 0.96 -8.12 10.03
C ALA A 119 0.32 -9.00 8.93
N LYS A 120 0.47 -10.32 9.05
CA LYS A 120 -0.17 -11.30 8.17
C LYS A 120 -1.70 -11.22 8.25
N HIS A 121 -2.36 -11.58 7.14
CA HIS A 121 -3.83 -11.54 6.97
C HIS A 121 -4.59 -12.15 8.15
N ASP A 122 -4.13 -13.29 8.67
CA ASP A 122 -4.76 -14.03 9.78
C ASP A 122 -5.00 -13.14 11.01
N THR A 123 -4.07 -12.22 11.29
CA THR A 123 -4.17 -11.27 12.42
C THR A 123 -5.47 -10.46 12.36
N TYR A 124 -5.82 -9.98 11.18
CA TYR A 124 -7.01 -9.14 10.97
C TYR A 124 -8.26 -9.97 10.73
N GLN A 125 -8.13 -11.13 10.08
CA GLN A 125 -9.26 -12.03 9.84
C GLN A 125 -9.87 -12.55 11.14
N VAL A 126 -9.06 -12.86 12.16
CA VAL A 126 -9.56 -13.27 13.48
C VAL A 126 -10.46 -12.19 14.09
N VAL A 127 -10.07 -10.91 13.99
CA VAL A 127 -10.89 -9.80 14.49
C VAL A 127 -12.17 -9.64 13.68
N LYS A 128 -12.08 -9.70 12.35
CA LYS A 128 -13.24 -9.64 11.45
C LYS A 128 -14.25 -10.73 11.81
N GLN A 129 -13.79 -11.97 11.93
CA GLN A 129 -14.61 -13.14 12.21
C GLN A 129 -15.33 -13.01 13.55
N LYS A 130 -14.60 -12.68 14.63
CA LYS A 130 -15.21 -12.50 15.96
C LYS A 130 -16.28 -11.41 15.98
N ILE A 131 -16.09 -10.32 15.24
CA ILE A 131 -17.11 -9.27 15.14
C ILE A 131 -18.33 -9.79 14.39
N THR A 132 -18.14 -10.45 13.24
CA THR A 132 -19.24 -11.01 12.45
C THR A 132 -20.02 -12.06 13.26
N ASP A 133 -19.35 -12.95 13.98
CA ASP A 133 -19.98 -13.96 14.84
C ASP A 133 -20.82 -13.30 15.94
N GLY A 134 -20.26 -12.30 16.62
CA GLY A 134 -20.99 -11.56 17.67
C GLY A 134 -22.22 -10.81 17.15
N ILE A 135 -22.20 -10.31 15.90
CA ILE A 135 -23.37 -9.68 15.28
C ILE A 135 -24.42 -10.75 14.94
N ASN A 136 -24.02 -11.94 14.48
CA ASN A 136 -24.93 -13.05 14.17
C ASN A 136 -25.67 -13.60 15.40
N GLU A 137 -25.11 -13.43 16.61
CA GLU A 137 -25.73 -13.86 17.87
C GLU A 137 -26.86 -12.93 18.35
N ILE A 138 -27.02 -11.74 17.76
CA ILE A 138 -28.02 -10.76 18.20
C ILE A 138 -29.44 -11.19 17.75
N PRO A 139 -30.38 -11.43 18.68
CA PRO A 139 -31.75 -11.82 18.33
C PRO A 139 -32.46 -10.75 17.48
N HIS A 140 -33.28 -11.20 16.53
CA HIS A 140 -34.12 -10.34 15.67
C HIS A 140 -33.37 -9.43 14.69
N VAL A 141 -32.10 -9.71 14.40
CA VAL A 141 -31.32 -8.99 13.36
C VAL A 141 -31.25 -9.86 12.10
N GLU A 142 -31.93 -9.44 11.03
CA GLU A 142 -31.84 -10.10 9.72
C GLU A 142 -30.53 -9.70 9.01
N LEU A 143 -29.51 -10.55 9.12
CA LEU A 143 -28.23 -10.35 8.44
C LEU A 143 -28.20 -10.97 7.05
N ALA A 144 -27.68 -10.22 6.09
CA ALA A 144 -27.27 -10.76 4.80
C ALA A 144 -25.77 -11.08 4.81
N GLU A 145 -25.40 -12.22 4.22
CA GLU A 145 -24.00 -12.58 3.99
C GLU A 145 -23.37 -11.59 2.99
N THR A 146 -22.26 -10.97 3.38
CA THR A 146 -21.54 -10.01 2.53
C THR A 146 -20.03 -10.16 2.72
N ASN A 147 -19.23 -9.64 1.78
CA ASN A 147 -17.78 -9.53 1.95
C ASN A 147 -17.38 -8.51 3.05
N GLU A 148 -18.34 -7.78 3.63
CA GLU A 148 -18.14 -6.77 4.67
C GLU A 148 -18.29 -7.37 6.08
N LEU A 149 -18.55 -6.56 7.12
CA LEU A 149 -18.77 -7.09 8.48
C LEU A 149 -20.21 -7.58 8.69
N GLY A 150 -21.16 -6.98 7.98
CA GLY A 150 -22.56 -7.39 7.98
C GLY A 150 -23.48 -6.35 7.34
N ARG A 151 -24.70 -6.77 7.02
CA ARG A 151 -25.77 -5.86 6.58
C ARG A 151 -27.06 -6.30 7.26
N VAL A 152 -27.70 -5.38 7.98
CA VAL A 152 -29.01 -5.59 8.59
C VAL A 152 -30.06 -5.05 7.65
N ASN A 153 -31.01 -5.89 7.24
CA ASN A 153 -32.10 -5.45 6.37
C ASN A 153 -33.34 -5.07 7.18
N ARG A 154 -34.22 -4.25 6.58
CA ARG A 154 -35.57 -3.95 7.09
C ARG A 154 -35.60 -3.43 8.53
N VAL A 155 -34.77 -2.43 8.82
CA VAL A 155 -34.60 -1.91 10.19
C VAL A 155 -35.82 -1.14 10.70
N ASP A 156 -36.58 -0.53 9.79
CA ASP A 156 -37.78 0.25 10.12
C ASP A 156 -39.08 -0.58 9.97
N PRO A 157 -40.20 -0.15 10.60
CA PRO A 157 -41.47 -0.88 10.53
C PRO A 157 -42.07 -1.06 9.13
N LEU A 158 -41.72 -0.22 8.15
CA LEU A 158 -42.14 -0.36 6.76
C LEU A 158 -41.21 -1.30 5.96
N GLY A 159 -40.07 -1.69 6.53
CA GLY A 159 -39.12 -2.62 5.92
C GLY A 159 -38.34 -2.06 4.73
N ILE A 160 -38.16 -0.74 4.65
CA ILE A 160 -37.53 -0.06 3.49
C ILE A 160 -36.11 0.44 3.75
N THR A 161 -35.62 0.36 4.99
CA THR A 161 -34.28 0.78 5.40
C THR A 161 -33.37 -0.41 5.63
N ASN A 162 -32.08 -0.24 5.30
CA ASN A 162 -31.04 -1.23 5.53
C ASN A 162 -29.84 -0.55 6.21
N LEU A 163 -29.27 -1.18 7.24
CA LEU A 163 -28.03 -0.74 7.88
C LEU A 163 -26.86 -1.54 7.32
N ARG A 164 -25.85 -0.83 6.85
CA ARG A 164 -24.60 -1.41 6.35
C ARG A 164 -23.50 -1.30 7.41
N ILE A 165 -22.83 -2.40 7.74
CA ILE A 165 -21.77 -2.44 8.75
C ILE A 165 -20.43 -2.72 8.05
N ARG A 166 -19.52 -1.75 8.15
CA ARG A 166 -18.18 -1.80 7.54
C ARG A 166 -17.12 -1.48 8.58
N GLY A 167 -16.00 -2.20 8.52
CA GLY A 167 -14.79 -1.80 9.25
C GLY A 167 -14.10 -0.66 8.50
N MET A 168 -13.77 0.41 9.22
CA MET A 168 -12.84 1.43 8.74
C MET A 168 -11.48 1.14 9.37
N TRP A 169 -10.61 0.48 8.63
CA TRP A 169 -9.26 0.19 9.11
C TRP A 169 -8.39 1.43 8.97
N GLN A 170 -7.55 1.66 9.97
CA GLN A 170 -6.54 2.70 9.94
C GLN A 170 -5.19 2.08 10.25
N ILE A 171 -4.15 2.56 9.57
CA ILE A 171 -2.76 2.21 9.87
C ILE A 171 -1.97 3.50 10.06
N GLN A 172 -1.08 3.51 11.05
CA GLN A 172 -0.24 4.68 11.32
C GLN A 172 0.67 4.96 10.14
N ASN A 173 0.81 6.25 9.77
CA ASN A 173 1.68 6.68 8.68
C ASN A 173 3.09 6.06 8.77
N PRO A 174 3.72 5.59 7.67
CA PRO A 174 5.08 5.03 7.73
C PRO A 174 6.09 6.00 8.33
N ARG A 175 5.91 7.32 8.13
CA ARG A 175 6.74 8.36 8.77
C ARG A 175 6.70 8.28 10.31
N ARG A 176 5.55 7.93 10.89
CA ARG A 176 5.41 7.71 12.34
C ARG A 176 5.96 6.35 12.76
N VAL A 177 5.64 5.30 12.00
CA VAL A 177 6.04 3.92 12.32
C VAL A 177 7.55 3.75 12.30
N PHE A 178 8.24 4.35 11.33
CA PHE A 178 9.68 4.22 11.11
C PHE A 178 10.47 5.47 11.51
N ASN A 179 9.94 6.29 12.42
CA ASN A 179 10.60 7.51 12.90
C ASN A 179 11.99 7.25 13.53
N TYR A 180 12.23 6.03 14.01
CA TYR A 180 13.50 5.59 14.57
C TYR A 180 14.59 5.33 13.52
N LEU A 181 14.22 5.22 12.24
CA LEU A 181 15.15 5.04 11.13
C LEU A 181 15.44 6.35 10.39
N HIS A 182 14.39 7.16 10.21
CA HIS A 182 14.49 8.40 9.45
C HIS A 182 13.65 9.48 10.10
N THR A 183 14.32 10.56 10.51
CA THR A 183 13.66 11.77 10.99
C THR A 183 13.61 12.78 9.83
N PRO A 184 12.40 13.19 9.41
CA PRO A 184 12.22 14.14 8.33
C PRO A 184 12.89 15.48 8.64
N GLN A 185 13.50 16.08 7.62
CA GLN A 185 14.09 17.42 7.70
C GLN A 185 13.23 18.42 6.91
N ALA A 186 13.50 19.72 7.07
CA ALA A 186 12.90 20.76 6.26
C ALA A 186 13.47 20.68 4.83
N ASN A 187 12.76 19.96 3.97
CA ASN A 187 13.19 19.59 2.62
C ASN A 187 12.12 19.99 1.61
N LYS A 188 12.55 20.39 0.41
CA LYS A 188 11.66 20.65 -0.73
C LYS A 188 10.96 19.36 -1.19
N PHE A 189 11.70 18.25 -1.18
CA PHE A 189 11.18 16.92 -1.49
C PHE A 189 11.99 15.85 -0.74
N GLU A 190 11.31 14.79 -0.32
CA GLU A 190 11.94 13.64 0.32
C GLU A 190 11.31 12.32 -0.15
N LEU A 191 12.14 11.38 -0.60
CA LEU A 191 11.74 10.01 -0.87
C LEU A 191 12.43 9.08 0.13
N VAL A 192 11.63 8.25 0.81
CA VAL A 192 12.12 7.23 1.73
C VAL A 192 11.60 5.88 1.29
N ALA A 193 12.49 4.96 0.92
CA ALA A 193 12.13 3.58 0.64
C ALA A 193 12.73 2.64 1.69
N ILE A 194 11.90 1.75 2.22
CA ILE A 194 12.30 0.72 3.17
C ILE A 194 11.97 -0.63 2.56
N VAL A 195 13.02 -1.37 2.20
CA VAL A 195 12.93 -2.62 1.46
C VAL A 195 13.53 -3.74 2.30
N PRO A 196 12.82 -4.86 2.56
CA PRO A 196 13.41 -6.01 3.25
C PRO A 196 14.67 -6.47 2.52
N THR A 197 15.76 -6.78 3.24
CA THR A 197 17.04 -7.12 2.60
C THR A 197 16.92 -8.35 1.71
N SER A 198 16.10 -9.33 2.08
CA SER A 198 15.77 -10.48 1.24
C SER A 198 15.16 -10.07 -0.10
N LYS A 199 14.23 -9.10 -0.09
CA LYS A 199 13.59 -8.56 -1.29
C LYS A 199 14.55 -7.71 -2.11
N TYR A 200 15.34 -6.85 -1.46
CA TYR A 200 16.35 -6.06 -2.16
C TYR A 200 17.32 -6.97 -2.93
N ASN A 201 17.77 -8.04 -2.27
CA ASN A 201 18.69 -9.00 -2.88
C ASN A 201 18.11 -9.75 -4.08
N SER A 202 16.78 -9.93 -4.15
CA SER A 202 16.10 -10.56 -5.29
C SER A 202 16.02 -9.67 -6.52
N PHE A 203 16.31 -8.37 -6.42
CA PHE A 203 16.31 -7.48 -7.58
C PHE A 203 17.47 -7.79 -8.55
N PRO A 204 17.29 -7.49 -9.86
CA PRO A 204 18.35 -7.66 -10.85
C PRO A 204 19.63 -6.93 -10.46
N SER A 205 20.78 -7.58 -10.64
CA SER A 205 22.09 -7.02 -10.30
C SER A 205 22.37 -5.70 -11.00
N GLU A 206 21.92 -5.54 -12.26
CA GLU A 206 22.05 -4.27 -13.00
C GLU A 206 21.31 -3.13 -12.30
N SER A 207 20.07 -3.37 -11.84
CA SER A 207 19.26 -2.37 -11.12
C SER A 207 19.90 -1.98 -9.78
N LYS A 208 20.43 -2.96 -9.03
CA LYS A 208 21.15 -2.72 -7.77
C LYS A 208 22.43 -1.90 -8.00
N ASN A 209 23.24 -2.32 -8.98
CA ASN A 209 24.47 -1.60 -9.34
C ASN A 209 24.18 -0.17 -9.77
N ARG A 210 23.09 0.09 -10.50
CA ARG A 210 22.72 1.43 -10.96
C ARG A 210 22.44 2.38 -9.80
N ILE A 211 21.71 1.93 -8.77
CA ILE A 211 21.38 2.79 -7.63
C ILE A 211 22.56 2.95 -6.66
N GLU A 212 23.31 1.88 -6.41
CA GLU A 212 24.48 1.89 -5.52
C GLU A 212 25.62 2.77 -6.07
N ASN A 213 25.77 2.84 -7.40
CA ASN A 213 26.82 3.62 -8.06
C ASN A 213 26.30 4.93 -8.67
N LEU A 214 25.11 5.41 -8.28
CA LEU A 214 24.54 6.64 -8.85
C LEU A 214 25.40 7.88 -8.56
N GLY A 215 26.20 7.86 -7.48
CA GLY A 215 27.11 8.94 -7.10
C GLY A 215 26.41 10.27 -6.76
N ASN A 216 25.11 10.22 -6.46
CA ASN A 216 24.31 11.40 -6.17
C ASN A 216 24.43 11.75 -4.67
N PRO A 217 24.92 12.95 -4.29
CA PRO A 217 25.10 13.33 -2.89
C PRO A 217 23.77 13.41 -2.12
N ASN A 218 22.66 13.55 -2.82
CA ASN A 218 21.31 13.61 -2.24
C ASN A 218 20.72 12.22 -1.97
N LEU A 219 21.38 11.14 -2.42
CA LEU A 219 20.93 9.77 -2.24
C LEU A 219 21.81 9.08 -1.18
N THR A 220 21.17 8.50 -0.18
CA THR A 220 21.83 7.67 0.83
C THR A 220 21.20 6.29 0.90
N MET A 221 22.03 5.28 1.16
CA MET A 221 21.61 3.89 1.31
C MET A 221 22.28 3.29 2.53
N ARG A 222 21.50 2.65 3.39
CA ARG A 222 21.98 2.05 4.65
C ARG A 222 21.33 0.70 4.89
N ASP A 223 22.06 -0.20 5.52
CA ASP A 223 21.51 -1.43 6.10
C ASP A 223 20.98 -1.11 7.49
N GLU A 224 19.70 -1.41 7.72
CA GLU A 224 18.97 -1.10 8.95
C GLU A 224 18.16 -2.31 9.40
N LYS A 225 17.59 -2.21 10.61
CA LYS A 225 16.68 -3.22 11.17
C LYS A 225 15.32 -2.64 11.48
N VAL A 226 14.26 -3.28 10.99
CA VAL A 226 12.87 -2.90 11.26
C VAL A 226 12.20 -3.87 12.23
N LYS A 227 11.23 -3.39 13.01
CA LYS A 227 10.40 -4.25 13.86
C LYS A 227 9.53 -5.18 13.00
N ASP A 228 9.43 -6.45 13.38
CA ASP A 228 8.51 -7.40 12.72
C ASP A 228 7.06 -7.14 13.18
N PRO A 229 6.13 -6.81 12.26
CA PRO A 229 4.73 -6.55 12.62
C PRO A 229 4.00 -7.78 13.18
N ASN A 230 4.54 -8.99 12.99
CA ASN A 230 3.99 -10.24 13.53
C ASN A 230 4.59 -10.62 14.88
N ASN A 231 5.78 -10.12 15.20
CA ASN A 231 6.46 -10.37 16.47
C ASN A 231 7.38 -9.20 16.83
N PRO A 232 6.91 -8.25 17.66
CA PRO A 232 7.69 -7.05 18.02
C PRO A 232 9.03 -7.32 18.72
N ALA A 233 9.28 -8.54 19.22
CA ALA A 233 10.57 -8.92 19.80
C ALA A 233 11.61 -9.30 18.72
N LYS A 234 11.20 -9.45 17.47
CA LYS A 234 12.06 -9.76 16.33
C LYS A 234 12.30 -8.53 15.47
N LEU A 235 13.48 -8.51 14.86
CA LEU A 235 13.88 -7.52 13.88
C LEU A 235 14.06 -8.20 12.51
N ILE A 236 13.75 -7.46 11.46
CA ILE A 236 13.93 -7.85 10.06
C ILE A 236 14.99 -6.94 9.46
N ASP A 237 15.98 -7.51 8.79
CA ASP A 237 16.98 -6.72 8.06
C ASP A 237 16.34 -6.04 6.85
N ALA A 238 16.63 -4.75 6.67
CA ALA A 238 16.09 -3.93 5.59
C ALA A 238 17.14 -2.96 5.03
N LYS A 239 17.02 -2.63 3.76
CA LYS A 239 17.68 -1.50 3.11
C LYS A 239 16.82 -0.26 3.28
N LEU A 240 17.39 0.77 3.90
CA LEU A 240 16.84 2.13 3.93
C LEU A 240 17.49 2.95 2.82
N ILE A 241 16.68 3.44 1.90
CA ILE A 241 17.10 4.26 0.76
C ILE A 241 16.41 5.61 0.89
N VAL A 242 17.18 6.69 0.96
CA VAL A 242 16.65 8.04 1.19
C VAL A 242 17.20 8.99 0.14
N PHE A 243 16.31 9.70 -0.56
CA PHE A 243 16.65 10.77 -1.48
C PHE A 243 16.04 12.09 -1.00
N ILE A 244 16.87 13.12 -0.84
CA ILE A 244 16.46 14.42 -0.29
C ILE A 244 16.80 15.56 -1.25
N VAL A 245 15.85 16.45 -1.48
CA VAL A 245 16.07 17.74 -2.12
C VAL A 245 15.87 18.81 -1.06
N ALA A 246 16.95 19.51 -0.70
CA ALA A 246 16.91 20.58 0.30
C ALA A 246 16.04 21.77 -0.17
N GLU A 247 15.53 22.55 0.78
CA GLU A 247 15.02 23.90 0.47
C GLU A 247 16.21 24.81 0.10
N GLU A 248 16.04 25.66 -0.91
CA GLU A 248 17.04 26.65 -1.33
C GLU A 248 17.14 27.82 -0.34
#